data_AF-A0A1B0AAH7-F1
#
_entry.id   AF-A0A1B0AAH7-F1
#
_cell.length_a   1.000
_cell.length_b   1.000
_cell.length_c   1.000
_cell.angle_alpha   90.00
_cell.angle_beta   90.00
_cell.angle_gamma   90.00
#
_symmetry.space_group_name_H-M   'P 1'
#
loop_
_entity.id
_entity.type
_entity.pdbx_description
1 polymer ?
#
loop_
_entity_poly.entity_id
_entity_poly.type
_entity_poly.pdbx_seq_one_letter_code
_entity_poly.pdbx_strand_id
1 'polypeptide(L)'
;MRKNLLQDQTLTAYIAEIANGIGGDGFEQIESRDIQELLESQDEDLTETDLEEMLNSRPIDGEASTTTENVTFNLKSLSEGLRMANELCDFFMNIDPSMERSLIFKRKIANATAAYQYELKELLKTANQEKITKFFKIL
;
A
#
# COMPACT_ATOMS: atom_id res chain seq x y z
N MET A 1 14.73 -10.22 36.18
CA MET A 1 15.40 -10.64 34.93
C MET A 1 15.36 -12.15 34.68
N ARG A 2 15.66 -13.05 35.64
CA ARG A 2 15.65 -14.52 35.40
C ARG A 2 14.32 -15.15 34.92
N LYS A 3 13.16 -14.56 35.24
CA LYS A 3 11.85 -15.14 34.89
C LYS A 3 11.49 -15.01 33.39
N ASN A 4 11.92 -13.94 32.70
CA ASN A 4 11.63 -13.75 31.28
C ASN A 4 12.45 -14.71 30.40
N LEU A 5 13.73 -14.93 30.74
CA LEU A 5 14.60 -15.85 29.99
C LEU A 5 14.11 -17.31 30.05
N LEU A 6 13.55 -17.73 31.19
CA LEU A 6 12.99 -19.08 31.36
C LEU A 6 11.68 -19.27 30.58
N GLN A 7 10.86 -18.23 30.44
CA GLN A 7 9.64 -18.28 29.62
C GLN A 7 9.98 -18.36 28.14
N ASP A 8 10.99 -17.63 27.70
CA ASP A 8 11.43 -17.59 26.29
C ASP A 8 11.99 -18.95 25.84
N GLN A 9 12.86 -19.56 26.65
CA GLN A 9 13.38 -20.91 26.40
C GLN A 9 12.31 -22.00 26.41
N THR A 10 11.24 -21.82 27.20
CA THR A 10 10.12 -22.77 27.23
C THR A 10 9.26 -22.65 25.96
N LEU A 11 9.10 -21.43 25.45
CA LEU A 11 8.31 -21.15 24.26
C LEU A 11 9.01 -21.64 22.98
N THR A 12 10.32 -21.39 22.84
CA THR A 12 11.08 -21.84 21.66
C THR A 12 11.17 -23.36 21.57
N ALA A 13 11.30 -24.05 22.70
CA ALA A 13 11.23 -25.50 22.76
C ALA A 13 9.86 -26.05 22.32
N TYR A 14 8.77 -25.40 22.74
CA TYR A 14 7.41 -25.80 22.37
C TYR A 14 7.12 -25.59 20.87
N ILE A 15 7.61 -24.50 20.28
CA ILE A 15 7.47 -24.23 18.84
C ILE A 15 8.23 -25.28 18.03
N ALA A 16 9.47 -25.60 18.42
CA ALA A 16 10.26 -26.64 17.78
C ALA A 16 9.57 -28.01 17.87
N GLU A 17 8.99 -28.36 19.01
CA GLU A 17 8.23 -29.61 19.17
C GLU A 17 7.03 -29.69 18.20
N ILE A 18 6.26 -28.62 18.07
CA ILE A 18 5.13 -28.55 17.12
C ILE A 18 5.63 -28.67 15.67
N ALA A 19 6.68 -27.94 15.30
CA ALA A 19 7.25 -27.95 13.96
C ALA A 19 7.70 -29.36 13.54
N ASN A 20 8.47 -30.02 14.39
CA ASN A 20 8.91 -31.40 14.17
C ASN A 20 7.72 -32.38 14.14
N GLY A 21 6.67 -32.13 14.93
CA GLY A 21 5.46 -32.95 14.95
C GLY A 21 4.57 -32.81 13.70
N ILE A 22 4.57 -31.64 13.06
CA ILE A 22 3.86 -31.40 11.78
C ILE A 22 4.67 -32.02 10.63
N GLY A 23 5.99 -31.89 10.64
CA GLY A 23 6.89 -32.37 9.59
C GLY A 23 6.74 -31.62 8.25
N GLY A 24 7.43 -32.10 7.21
CA GLY A 24 7.52 -31.46 5.90
C GLY A 24 8.93 -30.93 5.60
N ASP A 25 9.19 -30.60 4.34
CA ASP A 25 10.51 -30.18 3.88
C ASP A 25 11.01 -28.97 4.69
N GLY A 26 12.06 -29.19 5.49
CA GLY A 26 12.66 -28.18 6.38
C GLY A 26 12.15 -28.11 7.82
N PHE A 27 11.13 -28.88 8.23
CA PHE A 27 10.58 -28.83 9.60
C PHE A 27 10.97 -30.02 10.49
N GLU A 28 11.56 -31.07 9.92
CA GLU A 28 11.82 -32.36 10.58
C GLU A 28 13.01 -32.36 11.56
N GLN A 29 13.79 -31.26 11.59
CA GLN A 29 15.01 -31.15 12.40
C GLN A 29 15.18 -29.75 13.01
N ILE A 30 14.09 -29.01 13.21
CA ILE A 30 14.18 -27.67 13.80
C ILE A 30 14.50 -27.78 15.28
N GLU A 31 15.58 -27.14 15.73
CA GLU A 31 15.94 -27.02 17.13
C GLU A 31 15.40 -25.72 17.74
N SER A 32 15.25 -25.68 19.07
CA SER A 32 14.86 -24.45 19.77
C SER A 32 15.83 -23.29 19.54
N ARG A 33 17.10 -23.59 19.24
CA ARG A 33 18.12 -22.59 18.90
C ARG A 33 17.81 -21.91 17.57
N ASP A 34 17.32 -22.64 16.57
CA ASP A 34 17.01 -22.08 15.26
C ASP A 34 15.85 -21.07 15.37
N ILE A 35 14.85 -21.38 16.22
CA ILE A 35 13.76 -20.47 16.55
C ILE A 35 14.28 -19.24 17.31
N GLN A 36 15.20 -19.44 18.26
CA GLN A 36 15.80 -18.35 19.02
C GLN A 36 16.60 -17.40 18.12
N GLU A 37 17.43 -17.93 17.23
CA GLU A 37 18.22 -17.15 16.27
C GLU A 37 17.30 -16.35 15.33
N LEU A 38 16.20 -16.95 14.89
CA LEU A 38 15.20 -16.25 14.07
C LEU A 38 14.52 -15.10 14.83
N LEU A 39 14.14 -15.31 16.10
CA LEU A 39 13.53 -14.25 16.91
C LEU A 39 14.51 -13.12 17.19
N GLU A 40 15.76 -13.45 17.48
CA GLU A 40 16.83 -12.46 17.69
C GLU A 40 17.18 -11.70 16.39
N SER A 41 17.03 -12.33 15.22
CA SER A 41 17.20 -11.66 13.92
C SER A 41 16.06 -10.71 13.55
N GLN A 42 14.89 -10.83 14.18
CA GLN A 42 13.76 -9.90 13.97
C GLN A 42 13.79 -8.66 14.86
N ASP A 43 14.68 -8.62 15.86
CA ASP A 43 14.89 -7.44 16.69
C ASP A 43 15.82 -6.40 15.99
N GLU A 44 16.34 -6.70 14.80
CA GLU A 44 16.98 -5.69 13.96
C GLU A 44 15.90 -4.82 13.27
N ASP A 45 15.86 -3.54 13.65
CA ASP A 45 15.03 -2.55 12.97
C ASP A 45 15.34 -2.54 11.47
N LEU A 46 14.32 -2.76 10.63
CA LEU A 46 14.45 -2.63 9.18
C LEU A 46 15.02 -1.26 8.83
N THR A 47 16.19 -1.24 8.20
CA THR A 47 16.80 0.00 7.75
C THR A 47 16.17 0.47 6.45
N GLU A 48 16.30 1.77 6.13
CA GLU A 48 15.84 2.31 4.85
C GLU A 48 16.45 1.56 3.66
N THR A 49 17.69 1.08 3.79
CA THR A 49 18.38 0.24 2.81
C THR A 49 17.69 -1.10 2.59
N ASP A 50 17.26 -1.77 3.67
CA ASP A 50 16.59 -3.07 3.57
C ASP A 50 15.23 -2.93 2.86
N LEU A 51 14.53 -1.83 3.11
CA LEU A 51 13.27 -1.50 2.43
C LEU A 51 13.47 -1.19 0.94
N GLU A 52 14.56 -0.49 0.59
CA GLU A 52 14.92 -0.23 -0.81
C GLU A 52 15.27 -1.54 -1.55
N GLU A 53 16.01 -2.46 -0.91
CA GLU A 53 16.37 -3.74 -1.51
C GLU A 53 15.14 -4.64 -1.73
N MET A 54 14.17 -4.62 -0.82
CA MET A 54 12.89 -5.30 -0.97
C MET A 54 12.03 -4.73 -2.12
N LEU A 55 12.09 -3.40 -2.36
CA LEU A 55 11.41 -2.76 -3.49
C LEU A 55 12.09 -3.11 -4.83
N ASN A 56 13.42 -3.24 -4.83
CA ASN A 56 14.23 -3.51 -6.01
C ASN A 56 14.29 -4.99 -6.40
N SER A 57 14.03 -5.91 -5.45
CA SER A 57 14.03 -7.37 -5.67
C SER A 57 12.73 -7.92 -6.28
N ARG A 58 11.72 -7.07 -6.51
CA ARG A 58 10.57 -7.44 -7.35
C ARG A 58 11.05 -7.55 -8.79
N PRO A 59 10.95 -8.71 -9.46
CA PRO A 59 11.18 -8.75 -10.89
C PRO A 59 10.12 -7.86 -11.53
N ILE A 60 10.56 -6.77 -12.16
CA ILE A 60 9.78 -6.08 -13.19
C ILE A 60 9.78 -7.04 -14.38
N ASP A 61 9.03 -8.14 -14.26
CA ASP A 61 8.63 -8.92 -15.42
C ASP A 61 7.38 -8.26 -15.98
N GLY A 62 7.66 -7.40 -16.94
CA GLY A 62 6.71 -6.46 -17.48
C GLY A 62 7.48 -5.58 -18.42
N GLU A 63 7.93 -6.16 -19.54
CA GLU A 63 8.04 -5.39 -20.77
C GLU A 63 6.76 -4.56 -20.89
N ALA A 64 6.86 -3.29 -20.51
CA ALA A 64 5.86 -2.30 -20.85
C ALA A 64 5.96 -2.15 -22.36
N SER A 65 5.29 -3.06 -23.06
CA SER A 65 4.90 -2.89 -24.44
C SER A 65 4.11 -1.59 -24.48
N THR A 66 4.80 -0.52 -24.84
CA THR A 66 4.26 0.80 -25.07
C THR A 66 3.41 0.76 -26.34
N THR A 67 2.34 -0.02 -26.29
CA THR A 67 1.14 0.33 -27.03
C THR A 67 0.55 1.52 -26.29
N THR A 68 0.96 2.70 -26.72
CA THR A 68 0.39 3.98 -26.31
C THR A 68 -1.05 4.03 -26.83
N GLU A 69 -1.95 3.26 -26.21
CA GLU A 69 -3.34 3.73 -26.13
C GLU A 69 -3.25 5.08 -25.43
N ASN A 70 -3.71 6.13 -26.10
CA ASN A 70 -3.88 7.44 -25.48
C ASN A 70 -4.94 7.29 -24.39
N VAL A 71 -4.54 6.79 -23.21
CA VAL A 71 -5.39 6.70 -22.03
C VAL A 71 -5.66 8.12 -21.59
N THR A 72 -6.71 8.69 -22.16
CA THR A 72 -7.17 10.04 -21.87
C THR A 72 -7.99 9.95 -20.58
N PHE A 73 -7.81 10.92 -19.68
CA PHE A 73 -8.66 11.00 -18.51
C PHE A 73 -10.13 11.11 -18.92
N ASN A 74 -11.00 10.33 -18.29
CA ASN A 74 -12.44 10.44 -18.45
C ASN A 74 -13.09 10.76 -17.09
N LEU A 75 -14.33 11.23 -17.12
CA LEU A 75 -15.07 11.63 -15.92
C LEU A 75 -15.09 10.53 -14.86
N LYS A 76 -15.30 9.28 -15.28
CA LYS A 76 -15.38 8.13 -14.37
C LYS A 76 -14.03 7.91 -13.69
N SER A 77 -12.94 7.74 -14.45
CA SER A 77 -11.62 7.44 -13.89
C SER A 77 -11.08 8.55 -12.98
N LEU A 78 -11.27 9.82 -13.35
CA LEU A 78 -10.89 10.95 -12.48
C LEU A 78 -11.73 11.02 -11.21
N SER A 79 -13.06 10.85 -11.32
CA SER A 79 -13.94 10.87 -10.15
C SER A 79 -13.60 9.74 -9.17
N GLU A 80 -13.27 8.56 -9.71
CA GLU A 80 -12.91 7.39 -8.92
C GLU A 80 -11.56 7.56 -8.23
N GLY A 81 -10.53 8.03 -8.94
CA GLY A 81 -9.23 8.31 -8.34
C GLY A 81 -9.30 9.38 -7.24
N LEU A 82 -10.08 10.44 -7.45
CA LEU A 82 -10.30 11.47 -6.42
C LEU A 82 -11.09 10.96 -5.22
N ARG A 83 -12.05 10.05 -5.43
CA ARG A 83 -12.75 9.37 -4.33
C ARG A 83 -11.78 8.53 -3.49
N MET A 84 -10.94 7.72 -4.13
CA MET A 84 -9.95 6.89 -3.44
C MET A 84 -8.96 7.74 -2.63
N ALA A 85 -8.52 8.87 -3.17
CA ALA A 85 -7.64 9.79 -2.45
C ALA A 85 -8.30 10.36 -1.16
N ASN A 86 -9.60 10.65 -1.21
CA ASN A 86 -10.34 11.10 -0.04
C ASN A 86 -10.53 9.97 0.99
N GLU A 87 -10.88 8.77 0.54
CA GLU A 87 -11.01 7.58 1.40
C GLU A 87 -9.69 7.26 2.12
N LEU A 88 -8.56 7.38 1.42
CA LEU A 88 -7.23 7.22 2.01
C LEU A 88 -6.94 8.30 3.07
N CYS A 89 -7.30 9.56 2.81
CA CYS A 89 -7.17 10.62 3.80
C CYS A 89 -8.02 10.34 5.04
N ASP A 90 -9.27 9.95 4.86
CA ASP A 90 -10.19 9.68 5.97
C ASP A 90 -9.74 8.47 6.79
N PHE A 91 -9.19 7.43 6.13
CA PHE A 91 -8.60 6.29 6.80
C PHE A 91 -7.49 6.71 7.77
N PHE A 92 -6.48 7.45 7.29
CA PHE A 92 -5.37 7.88 8.15
C PHE A 92 -5.76 8.95 9.18
N MET A 93 -6.78 9.77 8.90
CA MET A 93 -7.34 10.66 9.93
C MET A 93 -7.97 9.89 11.11
N ASN A 94 -8.45 8.66 10.87
CA ASN A 94 -9.10 7.83 11.89
C ASN A 94 -8.12 6.93 12.66
N ILE A 95 -7.08 6.41 12.00
CA ILE A 95 -6.18 5.42 12.60
C ILE A 95 -4.85 6.00 13.10
N ASP A 96 -4.43 7.17 12.62
CA ASP A 96 -3.15 7.76 13.02
C ASP A 96 -3.27 8.38 14.41
N PRO A 97 -2.52 7.92 15.43
CA PRO A 97 -2.55 8.51 16.76
C PRO A 97 -2.02 9.96 16.78
N SER A 98 -1.27 10.39 15.76
CA SER A 98 -0.79 11.75 15.59
C SER A 98 -1.71 12.55 14.66
N MET A 99 -2.55 13.40 15.25
CA MET A 99 -3.42 14.32 14.50
C MET A 99 -2.63 15.28 13.60
N GLU A 100 -1.46 15.73 14.04
CA GLU A 100 -0.61 16.63 13.24
C GLU A 100 -0.11 15.92 11.97
N ARG A 101 0.39 14.69 12.12
CA ARG A 101 0.89 13.91 10.98
C ARG A 101 -0.21 13.58 9.99
N SER A 102 -1.38 13.16 10.45
CA SER A 102 -2.52 12.87 9.56
C SER A 102 -3.03 14.13 8.84
N LEU A 103 -3.04 15.30 9.49
CA LEU A 103 -3.35 16.57 8.85
C LEU A 103 -2.31 16.97 7.79
N ILE A 104 -1.02 16.78 8.05
CA ILE A 104 0.05 17.02 7.08
C ILE A 104 -0.11 16.10 5.87
N PHE A 105 -0.38 14.81 6.10
CA PHE A 105 -0.66 13.84 5.04
C PHE A 105 -1.85 14.27 4.18
N LYS A 106 -3.00 14.59 4.81
CA LYS A 106 -4.20 15.06 4.11
C LYS A 106 -3.92 16.29 3.25
N ARG A 107 -3.14 17.26 3.75
CA ARG A 107 -2.72 18.44 2.99
C ARG A 107 -1.86 18.07 1.79
N LYS A 108 -0.91 17.15 1.95
CA LYS A 108 -0.07 16.67 0.83
C LYS A 108 -0.90 15.99 -0.25
N ILE A 109 -1.85 15.14 0.11
CA ILE A 109 -2.77 14.50 -0.85
C ILE A 109 -3.65 15.54 -1.54
N ALA A 110 -4.20 16.51 -0.81
CA ALA A 110 -4.98 17.59 -1.41
C ALA A 110 -4.17 18.38 -2.45
N ASN A 111 -2.91 18.70 -2.15
CA ASN A 111 -2.01 19.37 -3.10
C ASN A 111 -1.70 18.48 -4.31
N ALA A 112 -1.37 17.20 -4.10
CA ALA A 112 -1.08 16.26 -5.18
C ALA A 112 -2.30 16.02 -6.09
N THR A 113 -3.52 16.15 -5.55
CA THR A 113 -4.75 15.91 -6.31
C THR A 113 -5.33 17.15 -6.98
N ALA A 114 -4.78 18.33 -6.74
CA ALA A 114 -5.33 19.60 -7.23
C ALA A 114 -5.44 19.66 -8.77
N ALA A 115 -4.44 19.14 -9.49
CA ALA A 115 -4.46 19.11 -10.96
C ALA A 115 -5.60 18.22 -11.50
N TYR A 116 -5.84 17.05 -10.89
CA TYR A 116 -6.92 16.16 -11.29
C TYR A 116 -8.31 16.74 -10.96
N GLN A 117 -8.43 17.49 -9.85
CA GLN A 117 -9.66 18.21 -9.53
C GLN A 117 -9.96 19.30 -10.56
N TYR A 118 -8.94 19.99 -11.05
CA TYR A 118 -9.09 20.96 -12.12
C TYR A 118 -9.55 20.30 -13.42
N GLU A 119 -8.88 19.22 -13.83
CA GLU A 119 -9.23 18.46 -15.04
C GLU A 119 -10.68 17.95 -14.99
N LEU A 120 -11.10 17.40 -13.84
CA LEU A 120 -12.47 16.94 -13.65
C LEU A 120 -13.49 18.07 -13.83
N LYS A 121 -13.18 19.28 -13.35
CA LYS A 121 -14.05 20.45 -13.52
C LYS A 121 -14.17 20.86 -14.99
N GLU A 122 -13.08 20.82 -15.75
CA GLU A 122 -13.11 21.13 -17.19
C GLU A 122 -13.91 20.09 -17.98
N LEU A 123 -13.75 18.80 -17.67
CA LEU A 123 -14.57 17.74 -18.27
C LEU A 123 -16.06 17.89 -17.93
N LEU A 124 -16.40 18.30 -16.71
CA LEU A 124 -17.80 18.56 -16.34
C LEU A 124 -18.38 19.78 -17.07
N LYS A 125 -17.59 20.85 -17.26
CA LYS A 125 -18.03 22.01 -18.05
C LYS A 125 -18.33 21.62 -19.49
N THR A 126 -17.42 20.88 -20.12
CA THR A 126 -17.59 20.44 -21.51
C THR A 126 -18.76 19.46 -21.69
N ALA A 127 -19.00 18.58 -20.71
CA ALA A 127 -20.16 17.69 -20.72
C ALA A 127 -21.50 18.44 -20.58
N ASN A 128 -21.53 19.50 -19.77
CA ASN A 128 -22.73 20.32 -19.54
C ASN A 128 -22.95 21.39 -20.63
N GLN A 129 -21.93 21.69 -21.44
CA GLN A 129 -22.07 22.57 -22.58
C GLN A 129 -22.82 21.82 -23.69
N GLU A 130 -24.10 22.12 -23.88
CA GLU A 130 -24.84 21.60 -25.03
C GLU A 130 -24.15 22.04 -26.33
N LYS A 131 -23.87 21.09 -27.23
CA LYS A 131 -23.36 21.43 -28.56
C LYS A 131 -24.36 22.36 -29.24
N ILE A 132 -23.90 23.49 -29.75
CA ILE A 132 -24.71 24.49 -30.45
C ILE A 132 -25.53 23.86 -31.60
N THR A 133 -25.06 22.74 -32.14
CA THR A 133 -25.72 21.91 -33.14
C THR A 133 -27.09 21.36 -32.70
N LYS A 134 -27.39 21.29 -31.40
CA LYS A 134 -28.73 20.96 -30.90
C LYS A 134 -29.76 22.06 -31.18
N PHE A 135 -29.33 23.31 -31.32
CA PHE A 135 -30.19 24.46 -31.63
C PHE A 135 -30.42 24.65 -33.13
N PHE A 136 -29.59 24.03 -33.97
CA PHE A 136 -29.81 23.97 -35.41
C PHE A 136 -30.68 22.75 -35.77
N LYS A 137 -31.95 22.76 -35.37
CA LYS A 137 -32.95 21.96 -36.10
C LYS A 137 -33.14 22.64 -37.45
N ILE A 138 -32.74 21.93 -38.50
CA ILE A 138 -32.91 22.35 -39.90
C ILE A 138 -34.39 22.67 -40.13
N LEU A 139 -34.63 23.86 -40.70
CA LEU A 139 -35.92 24.42 -41.13
C LEU A 139 -36.73 23.45 -41.99
#